data_AF-A0A6B1E882-F1
#
_entry.id   AF-A0A6B1E882-F1
#
_cell.length_a   1.000
_cell.length_b   1.000
_cell.length_c   1.000
_cell.angle_alpha   90.00
_cell.angle_beta   90.00
_cell.angle_gamma   90.00
#
_symmetry.space_group_name_H-M   'P 1'
#
loop_
_entity.id
_entity.type
_entity.pdbx_description
1 polymer ?
#
loop_
_entity_poly.entity_id
_entity_poly.type
_entity_poly.pdbx_seq_one_letter_code
_entity_poly.pdbx_strand_id
1 'polypeptide(L)' 'MKRLSLLIALLLLFASLVPGALAQDDGYTIAFVPGVNPDPFYITMSTGVNQAATDLGLTIIQQDPERFDVTVSAPII' A
#
# COMPACT_ATOMS: atom_id res chain seq x y z
N MET A 1 1.37 4.74 50.94
CA MET A 1 0.81 5.58 49.85
C MET A 1 1.88 6.27 49.02
N LYS A 2 2.83 7.01 49.60
CA LYS A 2 3.88 7.76 48.86
C LYS A 2 4.76 6.90 47.92
N ARG A 3 5.13 5.68 48.34
CA ARG A 3 5.91 4.72 47.52
C ARG A 3 5.11 4.17 46.32
N LEU A 4 3.81 4.00 46.51
CA LEU A 4 2.89 3.55 45.45
C LEU A 4 2.67 4.67 44.42
N SER A 5 2.52 5.92 44.89
CA SER A 5 2.43 7.10 44.02
C SER A 5 3.70 7.32 43.19
N LEU A 6 4.88 7.04 43.77
CA LEU A 6 6.16 7.13 43.06
C LEU A 6 6.30 6.08 41.94
N LEU A 7 5.84 4.86 42.19
CA LEU A 7 5.84 3.78 41.19
C LEU A 7 4.90 4.08 40.02
N ILE A 8 3.72 4.65 40.31
CA ILE A 8 2.75 5.04 39.27
C ILE A 8 3.29 6.19 38.42
N ALA A 9 3.92 7.19 39.04
CA ALA A 9 4.54 8.30 38.31
C ALA A 9 5.69 7.82 37.41
N LEU A 10 6.48 6.85 37.87
CA LEU A 10 7.56 6.25 37.09
C LEU A 10 7.03 5.43 35.90
N LEU A 11 5.93 4.70 36.09
CA LEU A 11 5.27 3.92 35.04
C LEU A 11 4.69 4.85 33.94
N LEU A 12 4.06 5.95 34.35
CA LEU A 12 3.50 6.95 33.42
C LEU A 12 4.61 7.69 32.64
N LEU A 13 5.74 7.97 33.28
CA LEU A 13 6.91 8.55 32.62
C LEU A 13 7.47 7.58 31.56
N PHE A 14 7.53 6.28 31.85
CA PHE A 14 7.94 5.25 30.89
C PHE A 14 6.96 5.11 29.72
N ALA A 15 5.65 5.22 29.96
CA ALA A 15 4.65 5.18 28.90
C ALA A 15 4.76 6.39 27.93
N SER A 16 5.23 7.55 28.42
CA SER A 16 5.41 8.76 27.59
C SER A 16 6.62 8.70 26.65
N LEU A 17 7.50 7.71 26.80
CA LEU A 17 8.67 7.49 25.95
C LEU A 17 8.40 6.54 24.77
N VAL A 18 7.20 5.94 24.70
CA VAL A 18 6.80 5.10 23.56
C VAL A 18 6.25 6.02 22.46
N PRO A 19 6.87 6.08 21.27
CA PRO A 19 6.33 6.84 20.16
C PRO A 19 4.96 6.27 19.79
N GLY A 20 3.89 6.98 20.12
CA GLY A 20 2.50 6.58 19.90
C GLY A 20 2.01 6.74 18.46
N ALA A 21 2.87 6.53 17.47
CA ALA A 21 2.44 6.44 16.08
C ALA A 21 2.31 4.96 15.73
N LEU A 22 1.10 4.42 15.87
CA LEU A 22 0.74 3.20 15.14
C LEU A 22 0.63 3.61 13.67
N ALA A 23 1.74 3.50 12.93
CA ALA A 23 1.68 3.58 11.48
C ALA A 23 0.64 2.54 11.03
N GLN A 24 -0.36 2.99 10.29
CA GLN A 24 -1.32 2.09 9.66
C GLN A 24 -0.56 1.37 8.55
N ASP A 25 0.03 0.22 8.89
CA ASP A 25 0.88 -0.61 8.04
C ASP A 25 0.05 -1.44 7.04
N ASP A 26 -1.19 -1.02 6.77
CA ASP A 26 -2.04 -1.61 5.75
C ASP A 26 -1.47 -1.18 4.39
N GLY A 27 -0.51 -1.94 3.86
CA GLY A 27 0.14 -1.68 2.58
C GLY A 27 -0.88 -1.35 1.48
N TYR A 28 -0.58 -0.36 0.65
CA TYR A 28 -1.51 0.07 -0.38
C TYR A 28 -1.71 -1.03 -1.42
N THR A 29 -2.97 -1.24 -1.80
CA THR A 29 -3.34 -2.00 -3.00
C THR A 29 -3.61 -1.02 -4.12
N ILE A 30 -2.89 -1.15 -5.23
CA ILE A 30 -2.99 -0.26 -6.39
C ILE A 30 -3.56 -1.07 -7.55
N ALA A 31 -4.59 -0.52 -8.20
CA ALA A 31 -5.09 -1.09 -9.43
C ALA A 31 -4.37 -0.48 -10.64
N PHE A 32 -3.91 -1.32 -11.56
CA PHE A 32 -3.20 -0.93 -12.77
C PHE A 32 -3.95 -1.47 -13.99
N VAL A 33 -4.45 -0.54 -14.82
CA VAL A 33 -5.24 -0.85 -16.02
C VAL A 33 -4.51 -0.30 -17.24
N PRO A 34 -3.80 -1.13 -18.01
CA PRO A 34 -3.16 -0.68 -19.24
C PRO A 34 -4.20 -0.35 -20.32
N GLY A 35 -3.78 0.34 -21.38
CA GLY A 35 -4.71 0.75 -22.44
C GLY A 35 -5.17 -0.41 -23.32
N VAL A 36 -4.28 -1.35 -23.65
CA VAL A 36 -4.59 -2.55 -24.42
C VAL A 36 -3.42 -3.55 -24.35
N ASN A 37 -3.73 -4.85 -24.33
CA ASN A 37 -2.77 -5.94 -24.51
C ASN A 37 -3.00 -6.57 -25.90
N PRO A 38 -1.98 -6.84 -26.74
CA PRO A 38 -0.54 -6.96 -26.43
C PRO A 38 0.36 -5.81 -26.92
N ASP A 39 -0.03 -4.54 -26.76
CA ASP A 39 0.86 -3.43 -27.14
C ASP A 39 2.16 -3.45 -26.29
N PRO A 40 3.35 -3.51 -26.91
CA PRO A 40 4.64 -3.58 -26.21
C PRO A 40 4.90 -2.43 -25.23
N PHE A 41 4.31 -1.25 -25.47
CA PHE A 41 4.42 -0.11 -24.56
C PHE A 41 3.80 -0.45 -23.20
N TYR A 42 2.59 -1.00 -23.18
CA TYR A 42 1.89 -1.38 -21.96
C TYR A 42 2.54 -2.59 -21.27
N ILE A 43 3.06 -3.56 -22.03
CA ILE A 43 3.82 -4.69 -21.46
C ILE A 43 5.08 -4.19 -20.73
N THR A 44 5.80 -3.24 -21.32
CA THR A 44 6.98 -2.61 -20.69
C THR A 44 6.58 -1.87 -19.41
N MET A 45 5.44 -1.15 -19.45
CA MET A 45 4.89 -0.47 -18.28
C MET A 45 4.50 -1.45 -17.16
N SER A 46 3.82 -2.56 -17.48
CA SER A 46 3.48 -3.62 -16.51
C SER A 46 4.73 -4.16 -15.82
N THR A 47 5.83 -4.35 -16.56
CA THR A 47 7.10 -4.81 -15.99
C THR A 47 7.62 -3.82 -14.94
N GLY A 48 7.64 -2.52 -15.26
CA GLY A 48 8.08 -1.48 -14.33
C GLY A 48 7.19 -1.34 -13.09
N VAL A 49 5.87 -1.39 -13.26
CA VAL A 49 4.90 -1.31 -12.16
C VAL A 49 5.05 -2.48 -11.20
N ASN A 50 5.14 -3.71 -11.73
CA ASN A 50 5.29 -4.91 -10.89
C ASN A 50 6.65 -4.97 -10.19
N GLN A 51 7.72 -4.47 -10.82
CA GLN A 51 9.02 -4.34 -10.16
C GLN A 51 8.95 -3.35 -9.00
N ALA A 52 8.42 -2.14 -9.23
CA ALA A 52 8.31 -1.12 -8.18
C ALA A 52 7.42 -1.58 -7.03
N ALA A 53 6.33 -2.30 -7.31
CA ALA A 53 5.46 -2.87 -6.28
C ALA A 53 6.20 -3.91 -5.43
N THR A 54 7.03 -4.75 -6.05
CA THR A 54 7.87 -5.72 -5.34
C THR A 54 8.88 -5.01 -4.43
N ASP A 55 9.55 -3.98 -4.94
CA ASP A 55 10.55 -3.21 -4.19
C ASP A 55 9.95 -2.47 -2.99
N LEU A 56 8.68 -2.07 -3.09
CA LEU A 56 7.96 -1.29 -2.08
C LEU A 56 7.03 -2.13 -1.18
N GLY A 57 6.92 -3.44 -1.42
CA GLY A 57 6.00 -4.31 -0.67
C GLY A 57 4.51 -3.99 -0.90
N LEU A 58 4.16 -3.50 -2.09
CA LEU A 58 2.79 -3.11 -2.46
C LEU A 58 2.09 -4.23 -3.25
N THR A 59 0.76 -4.24 -3.20
CA THR A 59 -0.06 -5.17 -4.00
C THR A 59 -0.56 -4.48 -5.27
N ILE A 60 -0.38 -5.12 -6.43
CA ILE A 60 -0.96 -4.67 -7.70
C ILE A 60 -2.12 -5.58 -8.12
N ILE A 61 -3.25 -4.99 -8.48
CA ILE A 61 -4.33 -5.66 -9.21
C ILE A 61 -4.26 -5.19 -10.65
N GLN A 62 -3.90 -6.09 -11.58
CA GLN A 62 -3.79 -5.75 -13.00
C GLN A 62 -4.95 -6.35 -13.81
N GLN A 63 -5.57 -5.54 -14.66
CA GLN A 63 -6.59 -5.96 -15.62
C GLN A 63 -6.31 -5.33 -16.99
N ASP A 64 -6.08 -6.19 -17.98
CA ASP A 64 -5.65 -5.77 -19.31
C ASP A 64 -6.82 -5.83 -20.31
N PRO A 65 -7.21 -4.71 -20.92
CA PRO A 65 -8.20 -4.73 -22.00
C PRO A 65 -7.66 -5.45 -23.25
N GLU A 66 -8.52 -6.24 -23.90
CA GLU A 66 -8.19 -6.90 -25.18
C GLU A 66 -8.16 -5.94 -26.38
N ARG A 67 -8.75 -4.75 -26.23
CA ARG A 67 -8.85 -3.72 -27.28
C ARG A 67 -8.90 -2.34 -26.65
N PHE A 68 -8.44 -1.33 -27.40
CA PHE A 68 -8.49 0.07 -26.97
C PHE A 68 -9.90 0.64 -27.14
N ASP A 69 -10.82 0.28 -26.24
CA ASP A 69 -12.24 0.63 -26.31
C ASP A 69 -12.80 0.83 -24.89
N VAL A 70 -13.50 1.95 -24.68
CA VAL A 70 -14.10 2.29 -23.38
C VAL A 70 -15.11 1.26 -22.88
N THR A 71 -15.73 0.50 -23.77
CA THR A 71 -16.71 -0.55 -23.42
C THR A 71 -16.06 -1.78 -22.80
N VAL A 72 -14.75 -1.99 -23.05
CA VAL A 72 -13.97 -3.05 -22.37
C VAL A 72 -13.15 -2.48 -21.23
N SER A 73 -12.80 -1.19 -21.25
CA SER A 73 -12.11 -0.52 -20.14
C SER A 73 -13.04 -0.04 -19.03
N ALA A 74 -14.36 -0.09 -19.23
CA ALA A 74 -15.37 0.23 -18.23
C ALA A 74 -16.56 -0.75 -18.31
N PRO A 75 -16.90 -1.48 -17.22
CA PRO A 75 -16.22 -1.47 -15.93
C PRO A 75 -15.00 -2.40 -15.91
N ILE A 76 -13.81 -1.85 -15.67
CA ILE A 76 -12.63 -2.60 -15.24
C ILE A 76 -12.28 -2.17 -13.82
N ILE A 77 -12.05 -3.18 -12.98
CA ILE A 77 -11.99 -3.14 -11.51
C ILE A 77 -13.35 -2.86 -10.85
#